data_AF-A0A7V0I821-F1
#
_entry.id   AF-A0A7V0I821-F1
#
_cell.length_a   1.000
_cell.length_b   1.000
_cell.length_c   1.000
_cell.angle_alpha   90.00
_cell.angle_beta   90.00
_cell.angle_gamma   90.00
#
_symmetry.space_group_name_H-M   'P 1'
#
loop_
_entity.id
_entity.type
_entity.pdbx_description
1 polymer ?
#
loop_
_entity_poly.entity_id
_entity_poly.type
_entity_poly.pdbx_seq_one_letter_code
_entity_poly.pdbx_strand_id
1 'polypeptide(L)'
;VLEPLLQNLKAVGRYGIGVDNIDVPAATEKGIVVINVPSYCEGEVSDHALAMLLAWVRKIPHYAVEVRKGIWDWKTDQYAGSTGRCWDFWVSERSPDA
;
A
#
# COMPACT_ATOMS: atom_id res chain seq x y z
N VAL A 1 -29.88 -7.61 14.66
CA VAL A 1 -29.17 -8.38 15.72
C VAL A 1 -28.15 -7.53 16.49
N LEU A 2 -27.42 -6.59 15.84
CA LEU A 2 -26.45 -5.73 16.52
C LEU A 2 -27.02 -4.49 17.25
N GLU A 3 -28.22 -4.01 16.88
CA GLU A 3 -28.79 -2.78 17.45
C GLU A 3 -28.89 -2.74 18.99
N PRO A 4 -29.27 -3.83 19.70
CA PRO A 4 -29.30 -3.82 21.16
C PRO A 4 -27.91 -3.71 21.79
N LEU A 5 -26.87 -4.20 21.10
CA LEU A 5 -25.48 -4.16 21.59
C LEU A 5 -24.88 -2.76 21.48
N LEU A 6 -25.32 -1.97 20.49
CA LEU A 6 -24.85 -0.59 20.28
C LEU A 6 -25.30 0.36 21.39
N GLN A 7 -26.42 0.07 22.07
CA GLN A 7 -26.92 0.90 23.18
C GLN A 7 -26.01 0.90 24.41
N ASN A 8 -25.19 -0.15 24.58
CA ASN A 8 -24.26 -0.30 25.69
C ASN A 8 -22.79 -0.21 25.25
N LEU A 9 -22.53 0.29 24.03
CA LEU A 9 -21.19 0.41 23.49
C LEU A 9 -20.41 1.47 24.28
N LYS A 10 -19.26 1.08 24.86
CA LYS A 10 -18.40 1.99 25.65
C LYS A 10 -17.07 2.31 24.97
N ALA A 11 -16.59 1.43 24.10
CA ALA A 11 -15.33 1.61 23.42
C ALA A 11 -15.30 0.89 22.06
N VAL A 12 -14.52 1.45 21.14
CA VAL A 12 -14.20 0.88 19.83
C VAL A 12 -12.68 0.76 19.73
N GLY A 13 -12.19 -0.47 19.57
CA GLY A 13 -10.78 -0.76 19.36
C GLY A 13 -10.49 -0.98 17.88
N ARG A 14 -9.56 -0.19 17.32
CA ARG A 14 -9.05 -0.36 15.96
C ARG A 14 -7.66 -0.96 16.01
N TYR A 15 -7.47 -2.09 15.34
CA TYR A 15 -6.16 -2.69 15.16
C TYR A 15 -5.37 -1.95 14.06
N GLY A 16 -4.75 -0.84 14.47
CA GLY A 16 -3.78 -0.06 13.69
C GLY A 16 -3.77 1.43 14.00
N ILE A 17 -2.96 2.19 13.26
CA ILE A 17 -2.61 3.60 13.56
C ILE A 17 -3.74 4.60 13.20
N GLY A 18 -4.09 4.71 11.92
CA GLY A 18 -5.14 5.65 11.44
C GLY A 18 -6.53 5.32 11.97
N VAL A 19 -7.35 6.35 12.17
CA VAL A 19 -8.74 6.25 12.67
C VAL A 19 -9.74 6.94 11.74
N ASP A 20 -9.30 7.24 10.52
CA ASP A 20 -10.03 7.93 9.44
C ASP A 20 -11.30 7.19 8.99
N ASN A 21 -11.40 5.89 9.29
CA ASN A 21 -12.59 5.08 9.07
C ASN A 21 -13.59 5.10 10.23
N ILE A 22 -13.30 5.82 11.32
CA ILE A 22 -14.15 5.96 12.50
C ILE A 22 -14.55 7.44 12.63
N ASP A 23 -15.85 7.70 12.79
CA ASP A 23 -16.34 9.03 13.14
C ASP A 23 -16.04 9.30 14.63
N VAL A 24 -14.81 9.75 14.89
CA VAL A 24 -14.32 10.07 16.23
C VAL A 24 -15.14 11.18 16.89
N PRO A 25 -15.53 12.27 16.20
CA PRO A 25 -16.44 13.27 16.76
C PRO A 25 -17.76 12.67 17.27
N ALA A 26 -18.47 11.91 16.44
CA ALA A 26 -19.75 11.31 16.83
C ALA A 26 -19.60 10.27 17.96
N ALA A 27 -18.48 9.54 17.99
CA ALA A 27 -18.17 8.62 19.09
C ALA A 27 -17.92 9.40 20.40
N THR A 28 -17.21 10.52 20.33
CA THR A 28 -16.89 11.38 21.48
C THR A 28 -18.16 11.99 22.06
N GLU A 29 -19.07 12.50 21.23
CA GLU A 29 -20.37 13.04 21.66
C GLU A 29 -21.22 12.01 22.42
N LYS A 30 -21.09 10.73 22.07
CA LYS A 30 -21.79 9.61 22.71
C LYS A 30 -21.03 9.03 23.92
N GLY A 31 -19.88 9.59 24.28
CA GLY A 31 -19.05 9.09 25.38
C GLY A 31 -18.38 7.74 25.08
N ILE A 32 -18.22 7.39 23.81
CA ILE A 32 -17.61 6.13 23.35
C ILE A 32 -16.12 6.37 23.10
N VAL A 33 -15.26 5.61 23.78
CA VAL A 33 -13.80 5.74 23.65
C VAL A 33 -13.31 5.07 22.38
N VAL A 34 -12.51 5.77 21.57
CA VAL A 34 -11.82 5.19 20.41
C VAL A 34 -10.37 4.89 20.78
N ILE A 35 -9.95 3.65 20.55
CA ILE A 35 -8.60 3.16 20.87
C ILE A 35 -7.94 2.73 19.56
N ASN A 36 -6.71 3.18 19.34
CA ASN A 36 -5.86 2.76 18.21
C ASN A 36 -4.57 2.13 18.72
N VAL A 37 -3.77 1.58 17.81
CA VAL A 37 -2.45 1.01 18.14
C VAL A 37 -1.38 1.88 17.49
N PRO A 38 -0.71 2.78 18.23
CA PRO A 38 0.34 3.63 17.68
C PRO A 38 1.61 2.83 17.40
N SER A 39 2.37 3.22 16.37
CA SER A 39 3.79 2.86 16.19
C SER A 39 4.11 1.35 16.06
N TYR A 40 3.13 0.49 15.73
CA TYR A 40 3.33 -0.97 15.73
C TYR A 40 3.95 -1.57 14.46
N CYS A 41 4.10 -0.79 13.38
CA CYS A 41 4.49 -1.34 12.07
C CYS A 41 5.44 -0.43 11.27
N GLU A 42 6.24 0.42 11.94
CA GLU A 42 7.10 1.39 11.25
C GLU A 42 8.22 0.70 10.44
N GLY A 43 8.87 -0.30 11.02
CA GLY A 43 9.92 -1.07 10.35
C GLY A 43 9.37 -1.88 9.19
N GLU A 44 8.26 -2.58 9.41
CA GLU A 44 7.58 -3.41 8.42
C GLU A 44 7.12 -2.59 7.21
N VAL A 45 6.54 -1.40 7.44
CA VAL A 45 6.14 -0.48 6.36
C VAL A 45 7.36 0.03 5.61
N SER A 46 8.45 0.37 6.32
CA SER A 46 9.69 0.85 5.69
C SER A 46 10.33 -0.22 4.80
N ASP A 47 10.44 -1.45 5.31
CA ASP A 47 10.98 -2.59 4.58
C ASP A 47 10.11 -2.93 3.37
N HIS A 48 8.78 -2.90 3.52
CA HIS A 48 7.86 -3.17 2.43
C HIS A 48 7.95 -2.11 1.33
N ALA A 49 8.05 -0.83 1.70
CA ALA A 49 8.22 0.26 0.74
C ALA A 49 9.51 0.10 -0.09
N LEU A 50 10.64 -0.21 0.57
CA LEU A 50 11.90 -0.46 -0.11
C LEU A 50 11.84 -1.72 -0.99
N ALA A 51 11.22 -2.80 -0.49
CA ALA A 51 11.03 -4.03 -1.26
C ALA A 51 10.18 -3.78 -2.51
N MET A 52 9.10 -3.00 -2.42
CA MET A 52 8.27 -2.61 -3.57
C MET A 52 9.05 -1.76 -4.57
N LEU A 53 9.86 -0.80 -4.11
CA LEU A 53 10.71 0.02 -4.97
C LEU A 53 11.72 -0.83 -5.75
N LEU A 54 12.40 -1.76 -5.08
CA LEU A 54 13.33 -2.69 -5.73
C LEU A 54 12.62 -3.64 -6.69
N ALA A 55 11.46 -4.18 -6.29
CA ALA A 55 10.64 -5.03 -7.13
C ALA A 55 10.19 -4.32 -8.40
N TRP A 56 9.89 -3.02 -8.32
CA TRP A 56 9.54 -2.18 -9.46
C TRP A 56 10.73 -1.98 -10.40
N VAL A 57 11.87 -1.50 -9.88
CA VAL A 57 13.08 -1.22 -10.69
C VAL A 57 13.60 -2.47 -11.37
N ARG A 58 13.56 -3.62 -10.68
CA ARG A 58 14.10 -4.89 -11.17
C ARG A 58 13.06 -5.79 -11.82
N LYS A 59 11.79 -5.37 -11.82
CA LYS A 59 10.65 -6.09 -12.40
C LYS A 59 10.57 -7.54 -11.91
N ILE A 60 10.88 -7.74 -10.64
CA ILE A 60 10.98 -9.07 -10.01
C ILE A 60 9.68 -9.86 -10.17
N PRO A 61 8.47 -9.28 -9.96
CA PRO A 61 7.23 -10.03 -10.12
C PRO A 61 7.02 -10.56 -11.54
N HIS A 62 7.38 -9.78 -12.57
CA HIS A 62 7.30 -10.18 -13.97
C HIS A 62 8.21 -11.37 -14.26
N TYR A 63 9.51 -11.25 -13.97
CA TYR A 63 10.45 -12.34 -14.21
C TYR A 63 10.15 -13.59 -13.38
N ALA A 64 9.62 -13.43 -12.15
CA ALA A 64 9.20 -14.56 -11.34
C ALA A 64 8.04 -15.35 -11.96
N VAL A 65 7.15 -14.69 -12.72
CA VAL A 65 6.09 -15.37 -13.48
C VAL A 65 6.68 -16.11 -14.68
N GLU A 66 7.60 -15.49 -15.41
CA GLU A 66 8.22 -16.09 -16.61
C GLU A 66 9.08 -17.32 -16.27
N VAL A 67 9.90 -17.22 -15.22
CA VAL A 67 10.72 -18.36 -14.76
C VAL A 67 9.84 -19.53 -14.32
N ARG A 68 8.68 -19.28 -13.69
CA ARG A 68 7.72 -20.35 -13.34
C ARG A 68 7.09 -21.03 -14.56
N LYS A 69 7.05 -20.35 -15.72
CA LYS A 69 6.63 -20.94 -17.00
C LYS A 69 7.77 -21.69 -17.71
N GLY A 70 8.96 -21.74 -17.12
CA GLY A 70 10.16 -22.33 -17.74
C GLY A 70 10.90 -21.38 -18.69
N ILE A 71 10.53 -20.10 -18.73
CA ILE A 71 11.16 -19.10 -19.60
C ILE A 71 12.27 -18.41 -18.81
N TRP A 72 13.52 -18.71 -19.16
CA TRP A 72 14.71 -18.06 -18.61
C TRP A 72 15.29 -17.07 -19.63
N ASP A 73 14.61 -15.95 -19.83
CA ASP A 73 15.04 -14.90 -20.75
C ASP A 73 14.83 -13.50 -20.14
N TRP A 74 15.91 -12.72 -20.09
CA TRP A 74 15.94 -11.35 -19.59
C TRP A 74 15.29 -10.35 -20.56
N LYS A 75 15.02 -10.75 -21.80
CA LYS A 75 14.33 -9.91 -22.80
C LYS A 75 12.81 -9.98 -22.70
N THR A 76 12.24 -10.86 -21.88
CA THR A 76 10.77 -11.02 -21.72
C THR A 76 10.08 -9.71 -21.33
N ASP A 77 10.77 -8.85 -20.60
CA ASP A 77 10.31 -7.51 -20.24
C ASP A 77 10.23 -6.53 -21.43
N GLN A 78 11.03 -6.74 -22.49
CA GLN A 78 10.94 -5.91 -23.71
C GLN A 78 9.64 -6.17 -24.48
N TYR A 79 9.09 -7.38 -24.39
CA TYR A 79 7.87 -7.80 -25.08
C TYR A 79 6.60 -7.54 -24.26
N ALA A 80 6.71 -7.39 -22.94
CA ALA A 80 5.57 -7.17 -22.04
C ALA A 80 4.91 -5.78 -22.17
N GLY A 81 5.47 -4.88 -22.99
CA GLY A 81 4.89 -3.57 -23.24
C GLY A 81 4.99 -2.62 -22.04
N SER A 82 5.67 -1.50 -22.24
CA SER A 82 5.43 -0.21 -21.55
C SER A 82 6.04 0.12 -20.18
N THR A 83 6.81 -0.72 -19.49
CA THR A 83 7.51 -0.23 -18.26
C THR A 83 8.93 0.29 -18.50
N GLY A 84 9.60 -0.12 -19.59
CA GLY A 84 10.86 0.51 -20.02
C GLY A 84 10.69 2.01 -20.32
N ARG A 85 9.51 2.41 -20.80
CA ARG A 85 9.19 3.81 -21.11
C ARG A 85 8.86 4.68 -19.91
N CYS A 86 8.68 4.14 -18.70
CA CYS A 86 8.26 5.00 -17.58
C CYS A 86 9.42 5.90 -17.10
N TRP A 87 10.66 5.39 -17.18
CA TRP A 87 11.87 6.20 -16.98
C TRP A 87 12.15 7.11 -18.18
N ASP A 88 11.97 6.61 -19.41
CA ASP A 88 12.16 7.44 -20.62
C ASP A 88 11.13 8.59 -20.70
N PHE A 89 9.88 8.36 -20.26
CA PHE A 89 8.81 9.34 -20.18
C PHE A 89 9.14 10.43 -19.15
N TRP A 90 9.54 10.03 -17.93
CA TRP A 90 9.85 10.98 -16.87
C TRP A 90 11.13 11.79 -17.13
N VAL A 91 12.11 11.23 -17.85
CA VAL A 91 13.30 11.95 -18.31
C VAL A 91 12.98 12.88 -19.48
N SER A 92 12.08 12.49 -20.39
CA SER A 92 11.68 13.32 -21.53
C SER A 92 10.90 14.59 -21.16
N GLU A 93 10.17 14.59 -20.03
CA GLU A 93 9.39 15.74 -19.56
C GLU A 93 10.24 16.77 -18.77
N ARG A 94 11.54 16.52 -18.57
CA ARG A 94 12.42 17.39 -17.76
C ARG A 94 13.45 18.18 -18.57
N SER A 95 13.38 18.17 -19.91
CA SER A 95 14.21 19.02 -20.76
C SER A 95 13.69 20.48 -20.70
N PRO A 96 14.50 21.50 -20.42
CA PRO A 96 14.06 22.91 -20.28
C PRO A 96 13.57 23.60 -21.56
N ASP A 97 13.33 22.85 -22.65
CA ASP A 97 13.25 23.39 -24.01
C ASP A 97 11.89 23.12 -24.69
N ALA A 98 10.84 22.76 -23.94
CA ALA A 98 9.46 22.57 -24.42
C ALA A 98 8.55 23.75 -24.04
#